data_AF-A0A0G3GVB4-F1
#
_entry.id   AF-A0A0G3GVB4-F1
#
_cell.length_a   1.000
_cell.length_b   1.000
_cell.length_c   1.000
_cell.angle_alpha   90.00
_cell.angle_beta   90.00
_cell.angle_gamma   90.00
#
_symmetry.space_group_name_H-M   'P 1'
#
loop_
_entity.id
_entity.type
_entity.pdbx_description
1 polymer ?
#
loop_
_entity_poly.entity_id
_entity_poly.type
_entity_poly.pdbx_seq_one_letter_code
_entity_poly.pdbx_strand_id
1 'polypeptide(L)'
;MRFIFDTARVAARSTGTFANLRTFIVGVFVIPLLGVAFNVLLGQGIGAPDVRAIALASLSIGVLGIAASTFVAIVVHDRTLGIIDEVFFRPGHSWKYLMGIAIPAFGTAVLTGCVLFLILGGFHPLMMLRLVLPAALCGICFGVAAAGIGLAKGNPYFLLNWVIAFLPLTTGAVVPLSYYPEFMRYLPLSAVVQSWRENTPLSLVDATYNIGFFILIAILGFIATKRYVAAIRSGTQFHAL
;
A
#
# COMPACT_ATOMS: atom_id res chain seq x y z
N MET A 1 12.12 20.60 5.22
CA MET A 1 10.73 20.34 5.64
C MET A 1 9.70 21.04 4.74
N ARG A 2 9.79 22.37 4.48
CA ARG A 2 8.80 23.08 3.61
C ARG A 2 8.52 22.38 2.28
N PHE A 3 9.56 22.02 1.52
CA PHE A 3 9.43 21.28 0.25
C PHE A 3 8.58 20.00 0.36
N ILE A 4 8.70 19.23 1.44
CA ILE A 4 7.94 17.98 1.64
C ILE A 4 6.44 18.28 1.80
N PHE A 5 6.11 19.30 2.60
CA PHE A 5 4.72 19.72 2.82
C PHE A 5 4.11 20.35 1.57
N ASP A 6 4.90 21.12 0.83
CA ASP A 6 4.45 21.72 -0.43
C ASP A 6 4.18 20.63 -1.47
N THR A 7 5.07 19.65 -1.62
CA THR A 7 4.85 18.46 -2.46
C THR A 7 3.60 17.70 -2.02
N ALA A 8 3.43 17.44 -0.72
CA ALA A 8 2.26 16.74 -0.20
C ALA A 8 0.95 17.48 -0.52
N ARG A 9 0.94 18.81 -0.37
CA ARG A 9 -0.22 19.65 -0.64
C ARG A 9 -0.56 19.70 -2.12
N VAL A 10 0.46 19.81 -2.98
CA VAL A 10 0.29 19.80 -4.44
C VAL A 10 -0.21 18.43 -4.88
N ALA A 11 0.46 17.35 -4.49
CA ALA A 11 0.07 15.98 -4.82
C ALA A 11 -1.37 15.66 -4.37
N ALA A 12 -1.76 16.08 -3.16
CA ALA A 12 -3.13 15.87 -2.66
C ALA A 12 -4.18 16.62 -3.49
N ARG A 13 -3.84 17.76 -4.11
CA ARG A 13 -4.76 18.55 -4.92
C ARG A 13 -4.76 18.16 -6.41
N SER A 14 -3.62 17.71 -6.93
CA SER A 14 -3.47 17.39 -8.35
C SER A 14 -3.91 15.96 -8.69
N THR A 15 -3.88 15.04 -7.72
CA THR A 15 -4.07 13.62 -8.01
C THR A 15 -5.51 13.24 -8.35
N GLY A 16 -5.66 12.37 -9.35
CA GLY A 16 -6.96 11.84 -9.81
C GLY A 16 -7.84 11.23 -8.71
N THR A 17 -7.23 10.64 -7.68
CA THR A 17 -7.91 10.10 -6.48
C THR A 17 -8.73 11.17 -5.74
N PHE A 18 -8.29 12.43 -5.76
CA PHE A 18 -8.97 13.57 -5.14
C PHE A 18 -9.63 14.51 -6.15
N ALA A 19 -9.55 14.21 -7.45
CA ALA A 19 -10.02 15.10 -8.50
C ALA A 19 -11.52 15.42 -8.36
N ASN A 20 -12.34 14.45 -7.95
CA ASN A 20 -13.76 14.65 -7.69
C ASN A 20 -14.21 13.81 -6.49
N LEU A 21 -15.19 14.33 -5.72
CA LEU A 21 -15.75 13.67 -4.53
C LEU A 21 -16.26 12.25 -4.85
N ARG A 22 -16.86 12.05 -6.03
CA ARG A 22 -17.37 10.74 -6.47
C ARG A 22 -16.25 9.70 -6.61
N THR A 23 -15.15 10.08 -7.27
CA THR A 23 -13.98 9.22 -7.46
C THR A 23 -13.33 8.90 -6.12
N PHE A 24 -13.22 9.90 -5.25
CA PHE A 24 -12.69 9.72 -3.91
C PHE A 24 -13.54 8.73 -3.10
N ILE A 25 -14.87 8.91 -3.06
CA ILE A 25 -15.77 8.03 -2.32
C ILE A 25 -15.70 6.59 -2.84
N VAL A 26 -15.76 6.42 -4.16
CA VAL A 26 -15.74 5.08 -4.76
C VAL A 26 -14.39 4.40 -4.55
N GLY A 27 -13.29 5.11 -4.84
CA GLY A 27 -11.94 4.58 -4.76
C GLY A 27 -11.49 4.27 -3.34
N VAL A 28 -11.76 5.17 -2.40
CA VAL A 28 -11.24 5.11 -1.03
C VAL A 28 -12.16 4.31 -0.09
N PHE A 29 -13.47 4.27 -0.36
CA PHE A 29 -14.42 3.60 0.54
C PHE A 29 -15.16 2.43 -0.09
N VAL A 30 -15.80 2.64 -1.25
CA VAL A 30 -16.68 1.61 -1.83
C VAL A 30 -15.89 0.39 -2.26
N ILE A 31 -14.77 0.57 -2.97
CA ILE A 31 -13.95 -0.54 -3.44
C ILE A 31 -13.38 -1.37 -2.27
N PRO A 32 -12.74 -0.76 -1.25
CA PRO A 32 -12.28 -1.52 -0.08
C PRO A 32 -13.42 -2.20 0.69
N LEU A 33 -14.58 -1.55 0.82
CA LEU A 33 -15.73 -2.14 1.52
C LEU A 33 -16.25 -3.38 0.79
N LEU A 34 -16.37 -3.30 -0.54
CA LEU A 34 -16.71 -4.46 -1.36
C LEU A 34 -15.65 -5.56 -1.23
N GLY A 35 -14.36 -5.21 -1.22
CA GLY A 35 -13.28 -6.17 -0.99
C GLY A 35 -13.40 -6.93 0.33
N VAL A 36 -13.70 -6.22 1.43
CA VAL A 36 -13.97 -6.83 2.74
C VAL A 36 -15.20 -7.74 2.68
N ALA A 37 -16.30 -7.27 2.10
CA ALA A 37 -17.53 -8.04 1.96
C ALA A 37 -17.31 -9.32 1.14
N PHE A 38 -16.60 -9.25 0.01
CA PHE A 38 -16.28 -10.40 -0.82
C PHE A 38 -15.44 -11.44 -0.06
N ASN A 39 -14.38 -11.03 0.63
CA ASN A 39 -13.55 -11.95 1.40
C ASN A 39 -14.34 -12.61 2.54
N VAL A 40 -15.22 -11.86 3.21
CA VAL A 40 -16.11 -12.38 4.25
C VAL A 40 -17.08 -13.43 3.68
N LEU A 41 -17.73 -13.12 2.55
CA LEU A 41 -18.64 -14.05 1.87
C LEU A 41 -17.92 -15.31 1.38
N LEU A 42 -16.72 -15.17 0.82
CA LEU A 42 -15.88 -16.31 0.44
C LEU A 42 -15.51 -17.17 1.64
N GLY A 43 -15.12 -16.54 2.76
CA GLY A 43 -14.83 -17.21 4.02
C GLY A 43 -16.03 -18.00 4.56
N GLN A 44 -17.23 -17.42 4.48
CA GLN A 44 -18.46 -18.11 4.85
C GLN A 44 -18.76 -19.30 3.91
N GLY A 45 -18.55 -19.14 2.60
CA GLY A 45 -18.77 -20.19 1.61
C GLY A 45 -17.89 -21.43 1.80
N ILE A 46 -16.67 -21.26 2.34
CA ILE A 46 -15.75 -22.37 2.66
C ILE A 46 -15.89 -22.89 4.10
N GLY A 47 -16.87 -22.41 4.87
CA GLY A 47 -17.11 -22.85 6.25
C GLY A 47 -16.07 -22.36 7.26
N ALA A 48 -15.44 -21.21 7.03
CA ALA A 48 -14.41 -20.70 7.93
C ALA A 48 -14.98 -20.39 9.33
N PRO A 49 -14.29 -20.79 10.41
CA PRO A 49 -14.84 -20.77 11.77
C PRO A 49 -14.93 -19.36 12.40
N ASP A 50 -14.25 -18.35 11.84
CA ASP A 50 -14.27 -16.99 12.41
C ASP A 50 -14.36 -15.90 11.33
N VAL A 51 -15.58 -15.41 11.14
CA VAL A 51 -15.91 -14.35 10.16
C VAL A 51 -15.29 -12.99 10.53
N ARG A 52 -15.10 -12.71 11.83
CA ARG A 52 -14.55 -11.41 12.28
C ARG A 52 -13.07 -11.30 11.97
N ALA A 53 -12.32 -12.39 12.13
CA ALA A 53 -10.91 -12.47 11.75
C ALA A 53 -10.71 -12.21 10.26
N ILE A 54 -11.59 -12.75 9.41
CA ILE A 54 -11.56 -12.54 7.95
C ILE A 54 -11.83 -11.07 7.60
N ALA A 55 -12.82 -10.45 8.25
CA ALA A 55 -13.15 -9.05 8.02
C ALA A 55 -11.98 -8.11 8.36
N LEU A 56 -11.29 -8.36 9.47
CA LEU A 56 -10.17 -7.52 9.92
C LEU A 56 -8.88 -7.77 9.13
N ALA A 57 -8.62 -9.02 8.73
CA ALA A 57 -7.55 -9.31 7.78
C ALA A 57 -7.78 -8.57 6.46
N SER A 58 -9.01 -8.61 5.95
CA SER A 58 -9.40 -7.93 4.71
C SER A 58 -9.31 -6.41 4.83
N LEU A 59 -9.63 -5.85 6.01
CA LEU A 59 -9.43 -4.43 6.28
C LEU A 59 -7.97 -4.05 6.16
N SER A 60 -7.06 -4.83 6.74
CA SER A 60 -5.61 -4.59 6.68
C SER A 60 -5.10 -4.59 5.23
N ILE A 61 -5.57 -5.54 4.44
CA ILE A 61 -5.26 -5.64 3.00
C ILE A 61 -5.80 -4.42 2.25
N GLY A 62 -7.04 -4.00 2.54
CA GLY A 62 -7.64 -2.82 1.94
C GLY A 62 -6.85 -1.55 2.25
N VAL A 63 -6.43 -1.36 3.50
CA VAL A 63 -5.61 -0.22 3.92
C VAL A 63 -4.26 -0.20 3.20
N LEU A 64 -3.57 -1.35 3.14
CA LEU A 64 -2.32 -1.49 2.39
C LEU A 64 -2.52 -1.18 0.91
N GLY A 65 -3.55 -1.75 0.31
CA GLY A 65 -3.90 -1.58 -1.10
C GLY A 65 -4.17 -0.13 -1.45
N ILE A 66 -4.92 0.60 -0.62
CA ILE A 66 -5.18 2.04 -0.81
C ILE A 66 -3.90 2.86 -0.65
N ALA A 67 -3.08 2.61 0.36
CA ALA A 67 -1.83 3.34 0.54
C ALA A 67 -0.93 3.18 -0.70
N ALA A 68 -0.76 1.94 -1.18
CA ALA A 68 0.05 1.62 -2.34
C ALA A 68 -0.53 2.22 -3.64
N SER A 69 -1.85 2.10 -3.82
CA SER A 69 -2.54 2.60 -5.02
C SER A 69 -2.51 4.11 -5.11
N THR A 70 -2.76 4.81 -3.99
CA THR A 70 -2.65 6.27 -3.93
C THR A 70 -1.22 6.71 -4.20
N PHE A 71 -0.22 6.04 -3.63
CA PHE A 71 1.19 6.36 -3.87
C PHE A 71 1.55 6.23 -5.36
N VAL A 72 1.22 5.09 -5.98
CA VAL A 72 1.47 4.85 -7.40
C VAL A 72 0.69 5.85 -8.25
N ALA A 73 -0.57 6.13 -7.96
CA ALA A 73 -1.40 7.05 -8.72
C ALA A 73 -0.81 8.48 -8.76
N ILE A 74 -0.29 8.97 -7.63
CA ILE A 74 0.40 10.26 -7.56
C ILE A 74 1.64 10.24 -8.48
N VAL A 75 2.48 9.20 -8.36
CA VAL A 75 3.69 9.08 -9.19
C VAL A 75 3.34 9.00 -10.68
N VAL A 76 2.31 8.24 -11.05
CA VAL A 76 1.88 8.17 -12.46
C VAL A 76 1.41 9.51 -12.97
N HIS A 77 0.61 10.22 -12.18
CA HIS A 77 0.13 11.53 -12.57
C HIS A 77 1.27 12.53 -12.75
N ASP A 78 2.22 12.57 -11.82
CA ASP A 78 3.41 13.43 -11.90
C ASP A 78 4.32 13.05 -13.07
N ARG A 79 4.37 11.76 -13.45
CA ARG A 79 5.06 11.29 -14.66
C ARG A 79 4.44 11.87 -15.92
N THR A 80 3.11 11.79 -16.03
CA THR A 80 2.37 12.30 -17.20
C THR A 80 2.52 13.82 -17.36
N LEU A 81 2.69 14.54 -16.24
CA LEU A 81 2.96 15.98 -16.24
C LEU A 81 4.43 16.34 -16.48
N GLY A 82 5.34 15.37 -16.60
CA GLY A 82 6.79 15.61 -16.75
C GLY A 82 7.50 16.10 -15.46
N ILE A 83 6.79 16.18 -14.33
CA ILE A 83 7.31 16.69 -13.05
C ILE A 83 8.38 15.76 -12.48
N ILE A 84 8.26 14.46 -12.71
CA ILE A 84 9.25 13.46 -12.25
C ILE A 84 10.64 13.81 -12.78
N ASP A 85 10.76 14.14 -14.07
CA ASP A 85 12.06 14.42 -14.65
C ASP A 85 12.68 15.64 -13.96
N GLU A 86 11.94 16.75 -13.85
CA GLU A 86 12.41 17.98 -13.19
C GLU A 86 12.88 17.75 -11.75
N VAL A 87 12.13 16.95 -10.97
CA VAL A 87 12.42 16.67 -9.56
C VAL A 87 13.63 15.75 -9.41
N PHE A 88 13.74 14.71 -10.24
CA PHE A 88 14.82 13.73 -10.17
C PHE A 88 16.11 14.20 -10.82
N PHE A 89 16.09 15.22 -11.69
CA PHE A 89 17.30 15.90 -12.17
C PHE A 89 18.02 16.69 -11.07
N ARG A 90 17.30 17.19 -10.05
CA ARG A 90 17.91 17.92 -8.93
C ARG A 90 18.48 16.97 -7.87
N PRO A 91 19.79 17.06 -7.54
CA PRO A 91 20.39 16.20 -6.51
C PRO A 91 19.72 16.41 -5.15
N GLY A 92 19.46 15.31 -4.44
CA GLY A 92 18.90 15.32 -3.08
C GLY A 92 17.39 15.60 -2.96
N HIS A 93 16.66 15.79 -4.07
CA HIS A 93 15.22 16.04 -4.05
C HIS A 93 14.37 14.77 -4.19
N SER A 94 14.95 13.67 -4.69
CA SER A 94 14.26 12.39 -4.89
C SER A 94 13.65 11.81 -3.60
N TRP A 95 14.41 11.76 -2.50
CA TRP A 95 13.88 11.24 -1.24
C TRP A 95 12.82 12.17 -0.62
N LYS A 96 13.01 13.48 -0.75
CA LYS A 96 12.05 14.48 -0.23
C LYS A 96 10.72 14.41 -0.97
N TYR A 97 10.76 14.18 -2.28
CA TYR A 97 9.59 13.95 -3.11
C TYR A 97 8.84 12.68 -2.68
N LEU A 98 9.53 11.54 -2.53
CA LEU A 98 8.92 10.29 -2.06
C LEU A 98 8.27 10.46 -0.69
N MET A 99 8.89 11.18 0.24
CA MET A 99 8.28 11.50 1.54
C MET A 99 7.09 12.45 1.43
N GLY A 100 7.11 13.39 0.48
CA GLY A 100 5.99 14.28 0.20
C GLY A 100 4.76 13.53 -0.27
N ILE A 101 4.93 12.54 -1.14
CA ILE A 101 3.86 11.66 -1.66
C ILE A 101 3.37 10.68 -0.58
N ALA A 102 4.27 10.21 0.29
CA ALA A 102 3.91 9.30 1.37
C ALA A 102 2.86 9.90 2.31
N ILE A 103 2.85 11.22 2.52
CA ILE A 103 1.90 11.91 3.41
C ILE A 103 0.43 11.73 2.95
N PRO A 104 0.02 12.14 1.74
CA PRO A 104 -1.35 11.93 1.26
C PRO A 104 -1.71 10.45 1.10
N ALA A 105 -0.75 9.59 0.71
CA ALA A 105 -0.97 8.14 0.65
C ALA A 105 -1.25 7.55 2.04
N PHE A 106 -0.50 7.97 3.06
CA PHE A 106 -0.75 7.58 4.45
C PHE A 106 -2.10 8.10 4.95
N GLY A 107 -2.40 9.38 4.71
CA GLY A 107 -3.65 10.01 5.13
C GLY A 107 -4.89 9.30 4.57
N THR A 108 -4.87 8.95 3.28
CA THR A 108 -5.96 8.19 2.64
C THR A 108 -6.12 6.78 3.21
N ALA A 109 -5.00 6.09 3.46
CA ALA A 109 -5.01 4.76 4.04
C ALA A 109 -5.58 4.75 5.47
N VAL A 110 -5.14 5.70 6.31
CA VAL A 110 -5.64 5.85 7.68
C VAL A 110 -7.14 6.17 7.68
N LEU A 111 -7.56 7.11 6.83
CA LEU A 111 -8.96 7.50 6.69
C LEU A 111 -9.84 6.34 6.19
N THR A 112 -9.34 5.55 5.24
CA THR A 112 -9.99 4.30 4.80
C THR A 112 -10.15 3.33 5.97
N GLY A 113 -9.06 3.09 6.71
CA GLY A 113 -9.06 2.21 7.87
C GLY A 113 -10.10 2.64 8.91
N CYS A 114 -10.13 3.93 9.26
CA CYS A 114 -11.12 4.49 10.18
C CYS A 114 -12.56 4.21 9.73
N VAL A 115 -12.88 4.49 8.46
CA VAL A 115 -14.25 4.31 7.94
C VAL A 115 -14.64 2.84 7.92
N LEU A 116 -13.76 1.95 7.46
CA LEU A 116 -14.03 0.51 7.47
C LEU A 116 -14.21 -0.03 8.89
N PHE A 117 -13.43 0.44 9.86
CA PHE A 117 -13.59 0.07 11.27
C PHE A 117 -14.93 0.54 11.86
N LEU A 118 -15.35 1.76 11.53
CA LEU A 118 -16.65 2.28 11.95
C LEU A 118 -17.80 1.45 11.38
N ILE A 119 -17.71 1.04 10.11
CA ILE A 119 -18.72 0.19 9.45
C ILE A 119 -18.76 -1.21 10.07
N LEU A 120 -17.61 -1.76 10.47
CA LEU A 120 -17.52 -3.06 11.16
C LEU A 120 -17.97 -3.02 12.63
N GLY A 121 -18.40 -1.86 13.15
CA GLY A 121 -19.04 -1.72 14.46
C GLY A 121 -18.10 -1.76 15.67
N GLY A 122 -16.81 -1.47 15.48
CA GLY A 122 -15.81 -1.57 16.55
C GLY A 122 -14.70 -0.54 16.46
N PHE A 123 -14.96 0.70 16.86
CA PHE A 123 -13.89 1.70 17.00
C PHE A 123 -13.10 1.42 18.28
N HIS A 124 -12.02 0.64 18.15
CA HIS A 124 -11.06 0.44 19.25
C HIS A 124 -9.72 1.10 18.88
N PRO A 125 -9.25 2.11 19.62
CA PRO A 125 -8.03 2.86 19.26
C PRO A 125 -6.77 1.96 19.21
N LEU A 126 -6.76 0.90 20.02
CA LEU A 126 -5.71 -0.13 19.98
C LEU A 126 -5.66 -0.90 18.66
N MET A 127 -6.80 -1.14 18.01
CA MET A 127 -6.85 -1.82 16.71
C MET A 127 -6.33 -0.90 15.59
N MET A 128 -6.63 0.39 15.68
CA MET A 128 -6.10 1.39 14.75
C MET A 128 -4.56 1.45 14.82
N LEU A 129 -4.01 1.37 16.03
CA LEU A 129 -2.56 1.33 16.25
C LEU A 129 -1.91 0.01 15.81
N ARG A 130 -2.55 -1.13 16.08
CA ARG A 130 -1.97 -2.46 15.81
C ARG A 130 -2.15 -2.94 14.38
N LEU A 131 -3.17 -2.44 13.67
CA LEU A 131 -3.60 -3.00 12.39
C LEU A 131 -3.50 -1.98 11.24
N VAL A 132 -4.13 -0.80 11.40
CA VAL A 132 -4.19 0.22 10.34
C VAL A 132 -2.83 0.87 10.13
N LEU A 133 -2.16 1.27 11.21
CA LEU A 133 -0.87 1.96 11.11
C LEU A 133 0.22 1.10 10.43
N PRO A 134 0.45 -0.16 10.87
CA PRO A 134 1.38 -1.03 10.17
C PRO A 134 0.96 -1.24 8.72
N ALA A 135 -0.31 -1.57 8.43
CA ALA A 135 -0.78 -1.81 7.07
C ALA A 135 -0.57 -0.60 6.15
N ALA A 136 -0.81 0.62 6.64
CA ALA A 136 -0.58 1.85 5.88
C ALA A 136 0.91 2.05 5.57
N LEU A 137 1.80 1.86 6.55
CA LEU A 137 3.25 1.95 6.33
C LEU A 137 3.74 0.88 5.35
N CYS A 138 3.23 -0.34 5.48
CA CYS A 138 3.50 -1.46 4.58
C CYS A 138 3.11 -1.12 3.14
N GLY A 139 1.92 -0.53 2.96
CA GLY A 139 1.44 -0.13 1.64
C GLY A 139 2.22 1.03 1.04
N ILE A 140 2.76 1.95 1.84
CA ILE A 140 3.67 3.00 1.34
C ILE A 140 4.98 2.39 0.86
N CYS A 141 5.61 1.52 1.65
CA CYS A 141 6.84 0.82 1.25
C CYS A 141 6.63 0.04 -0.05
N PHE A 142 5.50 -0.66 -0.15
CA PHE A 142 5.11 -1.37 -1.36
C PHE A 142 4.84 -0.42 -2.54
N GLY A 143 4.15 0.70 -2.30
CA GLY A 143 3.91 1.75 -3.29
C GLY A 143 5.19 2.33 -3.87
N VAL A 144 6.21 2.56 -3.04
CA VAL A 144 7.55 2.99 -3.49
C VAL A 144 8.18 1.97 -4.43
N ALA A 145 8.05 0.68 -4.13
CA ALA A 145 8.57 -0.40 -4.97
C ALA A 145 7.81 -0.57 -6.29
N ALA A 146 6.48 -0.58 -6.21
CA ALA A 146 5.61 -0.65 -7.37
C ALA A 146 5.83 0.53 -8.32
N ALA A 147 5.92 1.74 -7.77
CA ALA A 147 6.21 2.96 -8.53
C ALA A 147 7.60 2.91 -9.17
N GLY A 148 8.64 2.53 -8.42
CA GLY A 148 10.01 2.50 -8.94
C GLY A 148 10.21 1.50 -10.08
N ILE A 149 9.63 0.31 -9.96
CA ILE A 149 9.69 -0.71 -11.03
C ILE A 149 8.72 -0.37 -12.17
N GLY A 150 7.58 0.24 -11.85
CA GLY A 150 6.60 0.70 -12.81
C GLY A 150 7.12 1.81 -13.74
N LEU A 151 7.97 2.69 -13.21
CA LEU A 151 8.71 3.67 -14.00
C LEU A 151 9.65 2.97 -15.01
N ALA A 152 10.39 1.95 -14.54
CA ALA A 152 11.34 1.20 -15.38
C ALA A 152 10.69 0.35 -16.48
N LYS A 153 9.49 -0.20 -16.26
CA LYS A 153 8.79 -1.07 -17.22
C LYS A 153 7.75 -0.37 -18.11
N GLY A 154 7.57 0.94 -17.99
CA GLY A 154 6.57 1.69 -18.77
C GLY A 154 5.11 1.46 -18.35
N ASN A 155 4.80 0.37 -17.63
CA ASN A 155 3.50 0.13 -17.00
C ASN A 155 3.58 0.33 -15.47
N PRO A 156 3.06 1.45 -14.94
CA PRO A 156 3.19 1.78 -13.53
C PRO A 156 2.38 0.90 -12.56
N TYR A 157 1.28 0.32 -13.05
CA TYR A 157 0.34 -0.45 -12.24
C TYR A 157 0.64 -1.95 -12.26
N PHE A 158 1.62 -2.40 -13.06
CA PHE A 158 1.90 -3.83 -13.26
C PHE A 158 2.11 -4.54 -11.91
N LEU A 159 3.11 -4.15 -11.13
CA LEU A 159 3.38 -4.81 -9.84
C LEU A 159 2.25 -4.64 -8.84
N LEU A 160 1.63 -3.47 -8.82
CA LEU A 160 0.53 -3.19 -7.91
C LEU A 160 -0.65 -4.14 -8.15
N ASN A 161 -1.01 -4.35 -9.41
CA ASN A 161 -2.11 -5.23 -9.81
C ASN A 161 -1.84 -6.70 -9.46
N TRP A 162 -0.62 -7.18 -9.75
CA TRP A 162 -0.23 -8.54 -9.37
C TRP A 162 -0.32 -8.73 -7.85
N VAL A 163 0.30 -7.83 -7.09
CA VAL A 163 0.39 -8.00 -5.63
C VAL A 163 -0.98 -7.85 -4.95
N ILE A 164 -1.82 -6.88 -5.36
CA ILE A 164 -3.19 -6.74 -4.84
C ILE A 164 -4.02 -8.00 -5.14
N ALA A 165 -3.88 -8.61 -6.31
CA ALA A 165 -4.63 -9.81 -6.68
C ALA A 165 -4.26 -11.03 -5.81
N PHE A 166 -2.97 -11.19 -5.47
CA PHE A 166 -2.50 -12.33 -4.67
C PHE A 166 -2.53 -12.09 -3.16
N LEU A 167 -2.61 -10.84 -2.69
CA LEU A 167 -2.57 -10.50 -1.27
C LEU A 167 -3.62 -11.24 -0.40
N PRO A 168 -4.89 -11.34 -0.80
CA PRO A 168 -5.91 -12.06 -0.03
C PRO A 168 -5.60 -13.54 0.16
N LEU A 169 -4.91 -14.15 -0.82
CA LEU A 169 -4.50 -15.55 -0.76
C LEU A 169 -3.30 -15.72 0.17
N THR A 170 -2.30 -14.83 0.10
CA THR A 170 -1.05 -14.98 0.85
C THR A 170 -1.13 -14.56 2.31
N THR A 171 -2.00 -13.63 2.65
CA THR A 171 -2.14 -13.07 4.01
C THR A 171 -3.00 -13.92 4.94
N GLY A 172 -3.56 -15.02 4.44
CA GLY A 172 -4.45 -15.89 5.21
C GLY A 172 -5.80 -15.29 5.55
N ALA A 173 -6.23 -14.25 4.81
CA ALA A 173 -7.53 -13.63 5.00
C ALA A 173 -8.69 -14.57 4.63
N VAL A 174 -8.52 -15.42 3.61
CA VAL A 174 -9.54 -16.39 3.21
C VAL A 174 -9.31 -17.74 3.89
N VAL A 175 -8.09 -18.26 3.88
CA VAL A 175 -7.75 -19.59 4.44
C VAL A 175 -6.76 -19.42 5.60
N PRO A 176 -6.97 -20.09 6.75
CA PRO A 176 -6.03 -20.02 7.87
C PRO A 176 -4.58 -20.37 7.48
N LEU A 177 -3.62 -19.54 7.89
CA LEU A 177 -2.18 -19.73 7.69
C LEU A 177 -1.62 -21.03 8.30
N SER A 178 -2.39 -21.71 9.17
CA SER A 178 -2.09 -23.05 9.67
C SER A 178 -2.04 -24.09 8.55
N TYR A 179 -2.83 -23.91 7.48
CA TYR A 179 -2.87 -24.80 6.32
C TYR A 179 -1.84 -24.43 5.24
N TYR A 180 -1.09 -23.34 5.43
CA TYR A 180 -0.08 -22.88 4.47
C TYR A 180 1.29 -23.50 4.77
N PRO A 181 2.10 -23.79 3.73
CA PRO A 181 3.48 -24.20 3.91
C PRO A 181 4.30 -23.09 4.60
N GLU A 182 5.31 -23.45 5.39
CA GLU A 182 6.04 -22.52 6.27
C GLU A 182 6.55 -21.26 5.58
N PHE A 183 7.02 -21.35 4.33
CA PHE A 183 7.55 -20.20 3.60
C PHE A 183 6.49 -19.11 3.32
N MET A 184 5.21 -19.45 3.22
CA MET A 184 4.12 -18.48 3.02
C MET A 184 3.74 -17.73 4.30
N ARG A 185 4.15 -18.23 5.48
CA ARG A 185 3.92 -17.55 6.76
C ARG A 185 4.77 -16.29 6.92
N TYR A 186 5.87 -16.17 6.18
CA TYR A 186 6.76 -15.00 6.20
C TYR A 186 6.34 -13.89 5.22
N LEU A 187 5.20 -14.05 4.52
CA LEU A 187 4.72 -13.04 3.58
C LEU A 187 4.24 -11.78 4.31
N PRO A 188 4.39 -10.59 3.70
CA PRO A 188 4.05 -9.33 4.33
C PRO A 188 2.62 -9.34 4.87
N LEU A 189 2.41 -8.80 6.07
CA LEU A 189 1.10 -8.63 6.72
C LEU A 189 0.51 -9.91 7.34
N SER A 190 1.04 -11.10 7.02
CA SER A 190 0.57 -12.39 7.59
C SER A 190 0.64 -12.41 9.13
N ALA A 191 1.75 -11.96 9.72
CA ALA A 191 1.94 -12.00 11.16
C ALA A 191 1.11 -10.93 11.91
N VAL A 192 0.85 -9.78 11.26
CA VAL A 192 -0.06 -8.76 11.80
C VAL A 192 -1.49 -9.33 11.88
N VAL A 193 -1.91 -10.04 10.82
CA VAL A 193 -3.20 -10.72 10.78
C VAL A 193 -3.27 -11.89 11.78
N GLN A 194 -2.23 -12.70 11.92
CA GLN A 194 -2.18 -13.83 12.86
C GLN A 194 -2.17 -13.39 14.33
N SER A 195 -1.32 -12.42 14.69
CA SER A 195 -1.27 -11.90 16.06
C SER A 195 -2.63 -11.40 16.53
N TRP A 196 -3.42 -10.81 15.63
CA TRP A 196 -4.76 -10.39 15.94
C TRP A 196 -5.73 -11.58 16.05
N ARG A 197 -5.67 -12.52 15.10
CA ARG A 197 -6.55 -13.70 15.10
C ARG A 197 -6.38 -14.58 16.34
N GLU A 198 -5.15 -14.73 16.81
CA GLU A 198 -4.82 -15.54 17.98
C GLU A 198 -4.88 -14.73 19.30
N ASN A 199 -5.19 -13.43 19.23
CA ASN A 199 -5.07 -12.48 20.36
C ASN A 199 -3.69 -12.51 21.04
N THR A 200 -2.66 -12.92 20.31
CA THR A 200 -1.29 -12.99 20.81
C THR A 200 -0.58 -11.66 20.58
N PRO A 201 0.26 -11.20 21.53
CA PRO A 201 1.12 -10.06 21.27
C PRO A 201 2.03 -10.40 20.09
N LEU A 202 2.18 -9.43 19.17
CA LEU A 202 3.05 -9.57 18.01
C LEU A 202 4.47 -9.87 18.50
N SER A 203 4.99 -11.06 18.18
CA SER A 203 6.34 -11.43 18.58
C SER A 203 7.33 -10.42 18.00
N LEU A 204 8.35 -10.05 18.77
CA LEU A 204 9.42 -9.14 18.31
C LEU A 204 10.09 -9.67 17.03
N VAL A 205 10.14 -11.00 16.89
CA VAL A 205 10.68 -11.70 15.73
C VAL A 205 9.80 -11.47 14.50
N ASP A 206 8.49 -11.62 14.63
CA ASP A 206 7.55 -11.43 13.52
C ASP A 206 7.42 -9.96 13.10
N ALA A 207 7.53 -9.05 14.06
CA ALA A 207 7.56 -7.61 13.83
C ALA A 207 8.81 -7.21 13.04
N THR A 208 9.98 -7.73 13.45
CA THR A 208 11.26 -7.45 12.79
C THR A 208 11.32 -8.05 11.39
N TYR A 209 10.77 -9.25 11.16
CA TYR A 209 10.66 -9.82 9.82
C TYR A 209 9.77 -9.00 8.89
N ASN A 210 8.60 -8.58 9.35
CA ASN A 210 7.72 -7.72 8.55
C ASN A 210 8.42 -6.41 8.20
N ILE A 211 8.95 -5.70 9.20
CA ILE A 211 9.65 -4.43 8.99
C ILE A 211 10.85 -4.62 8.05
N GLY A 212 11.65 -5.67 8.24
CA GLY A 212 12.79 -5.99 7.40
C GLY A 212 12.41 -6.26 5.94
N PHE A 213 11.34 -7.02 5.70
CA PHE A 213 10.83 -7.30 4.37
C PHE A 213 10.35 -6.02 3.66
N PHE A 214 9.66 -5.12 4.36
CA PHE A 214 9.20 -3.85 3.78
C PHE A 214 10.34 -2.87 3.53
N ILE A 215 11.33 -2.82 4.41
CA ILE A 215 12.56 -2.04 4.18
C ILE A 215 13.27 -2.56 2.93
N LEU A 216 13.39 -3.88 2.79
CA LEU A 216 14.02 -4.50 1.62
C LEU A 216 13.26 -4.17 0.32
N ILE A 217 11.93 -4.28 0.33
CA ILE A 217 11.09 -3.87 -0.81
C ILE A 217 11.25 -2.39 -1.14
N ALA A 218 11.23 -1.52 -0.13
CA ALA A 218 11.40 -0.08 -0.33
C ALA A 218 12.80 0.25 -0.90
N ILE A 219 13.85 -0.44 -0.43
CA ILE A 219 15.21 -0.31 -0.97
C ILE A 219 15.26 -0.77 -2.43
N LEU A 220 14.68 -1.93 -2.76
CA LEU A 220 14.60 -2.41 -4.15
C LEU A 220 13.86 -1.41 -5.05
N GLY A 221 12.76 -0.86 -4.56
CA GLY A 221 12.02 0.22 -5.20
C GLY A 221 12.87 1.45 -5.47
N PHE A 222 13.59 1.92 -4.45
CA PHE A 222 14.44 3.08 -4.55
C PHE A 222 15.62 2.88 -5.52
N ILE A 223 16.21 1.68 -5.52
CA ILE A 223 17.27 1.30 -6.48
C ILE A 223 16.70 1.29 -7.90
N ALA A 224 15.51 0.72 -8.11
CA ALA A 224 14.85 0.71 -9.41
C ALA A 224 14.58 2.14 -9.92
N THR A 225 14.07 3.02 -9.06
CA THR A 225 13.88 4.44 -9.38
C THR A 225 15.19 5.14 -9.73
N LYS A 226 16.27 4.90 -8.97
CA LYS A 226 17.60 5.46 -9.28
C LYS A 226 18.14 4.96 -10.62
N ARG A 227 17.94 3.68 -10.94
CA ARG A 227 18.35 3.10 -12.23
C ARG A 227 17.58 3.72 -13.40
N TYR A 228 16.27 3.93 -13.24
CA TYR A 228 15.45 4.63 -14.24
C TYR A 228 15.97 6.05 -14.49
N VAL A 229 16.23 6.81 -13.43
CA VAL A 229 16.77 8.17 -13.54
C VAL A 229 18.16 8.20 -14.19
N ALA A 230 19.01 7.22 -13.87
CA ALA A 230 20.31 7.08 -14.51
C ALA A 230 20.18 6.76 -16.02
N ALA A 231 19.21 5.91 -16.40
CA ALA A 231 18.94 5.54 -17.78
C ALA A 231 18.38 6.70 -18.63
N ILE A 232 17.55 7.57 -18.04
CA ILE A 232 17.10 8.82 -18.68
C ILE A 232 18.29 9.76 -18.86
N ARG A 233 19.12 9.96 -17.83
CA ARG A 233 20.30 10.84 -17.89
C ARG A 233 21.32 10.40 -18.94
N SER A 234 21.43 9.10 -19.21
CA SER A 234 22.32 8.57 -20.24
C SER A 234 21.72 8.57 -21.65
N GLY A 235 20.49 9.06 -21.84
CA GLY A 235 19.81 9.10 -23.14
C GLY A 235 19.41 7.73 -23.69
N THR A 236 19.42 6.68 -22.85
CA THR A 236 19.12 5.30 -23.27
C THR A 236 17.62 4.96 -23.27
N GLN A 237 16.80 5.76 -22.60
CA GLN A 237 15.34 5.67 -22.67
C GLN A 237 14.78 7.03 -23.12
N PHE A 238 14.26 7.07 -24.35
CA PHE A 238 13.48 8.20 -24.86
C PHE A 238 12.01 8.03 -24.45
N HIS A 239 11.40 9.11 -23.97
CA HIS A 239 9.95 9.21 -23.88
C HIS A 239 9.36 9.13 -25.29
N ALA A 240 8.77 7.99 -25.66
CA ALA A 240 7.72 8.01 -26.66
C ALA A 240 6.52 8.70 -26.00
N LEU A 241 6.26 9.94 -26.42
CA LEU A 241 5.03 10.66 -26.14
C LEU A 241 3.81 9.84 -26.58
#